data_AF-A0A941WPQ7-F1
#
_entry.id   AF-A0A941WPQ7-F1
#
_cell.length_a   1.000
_cell.length_b   1.000
_cell.length_c   1.000
_cell.angle_alpha   90.00
_cell.angle_beta   90.00
_cell.angle_gamma   90.00
#
_symmetry.space_group_name_H-M   'P 1'
#
loop_
_entity.id
_entity.type
_entity.pdbx_description
1 polymer ?
#
loop_
_entity_poly.entity_id
_entity_poly.type
_entity_poly.pdbx_seq_one_letter_code
_entity_poly.pdbx_strand_id
1 'polypeptide(L)'
;MMLLTPQLIRLEYAPDGIFEDRPTQKVQKRAFPPVEHRLWRTERGIELSTAFMNVFYDEGPFSYGGLWIENRSECRGIYCTWHYGDALTENLGGTARTLDEADGPVPLEPGILSRLQGYSVLDDSTSYALTEDGWIEPPRPGHQDLYFFSYGYAYRQALADFFHLCGPTPLLPRYALGNWWSRFHAYTAEEYLSLMDRFEKSGIPLSVAVIDMNWHISSDGSDHKGWTGYTWDKALFPEPAAFLKALHQKGLRVTLNLHPAEGIQPHEIAYPQAAAALGRDAARGQRIPFEPGNRAFWRVYFDLLHRPLEREGVDFWWIDW
;
A
#
# COMPACT_ATOMS: atom_id res chain seq x y z
N MET A 1 18.29 -18.30 7.80
CA MET A 1 18.81 -17.64 6.58
C MET A 1 18.32 -18.38 5.35
N MET A 2 17.86 -17.66 4.33
CA MET A 2 17.38 -18.22 3.06
C MET A 2 17.96 -17.41 1.90
N LEU A 3 18.77 -18.04 1.04
CA LEU A 3 19.25 -17.42 -0.18
C LEU A 3 18.12 -17.40 -1.23
N LEU A 4 17.79 -16.21 -1.73
CA LEU A 4 16.77 -16.01 -2.75
C LEU A 4 17.43 -15.83 -4.12
N THR A 5 18.49 -15.04 -4.19
CA THR A 5 19.38 -14.96 -5.36
C THR A 5 20.84 -14.93 -4.89
N PRO A 6 21.83 -15.04 -5.78
CA PRO A 6 23.22 -14.80 -5.41
C PRO A 6 23.45 -13.41 -4.74
N GLN A 7 22.57 -12.42 -5.00
CA GLN A 7 22.62 -11.05 -4.48
C GLN A 7 21.57 -10.75 -3.39
N LEU A 8 20.64 -11.65 -3.11
CA LEU A 8 19.54 -11.41 -2.17
C LEU A 8 19.41 -12.55 -1.17
N ILE A 9 19.49 -12.20 0.12
CA ILE A 9 19.35 -13.14 1.22
C ILE A 9 18.30 -12.64 2.22
N ARG A 10 17.45 -13.55 2.69
CA ARG A 10 16.57 -13.36 3.84
C ARG A 10 17.28 -13.81 5.12
N LEU A 11 17.26 -12.97 6.14
CA LEU A 11 17.82 -13.19 7.46
C LEU A 11 16.68 -13.10 8.45
N GLU A 12 16.32 -14.23 9.05
CA GLU A 12 15.22 -14.29 9.99
C GLU A 12 15.73 -14.81 11.35
N TYR A 13 15.35 -14.10 12.41
CA TYR A 13 15.57 -14.49 13.79
C TYR A 13 14.23 -14.54 14.51
N ALA A 14 13.96 -15.69 15.14
CA ALA A 14 12.75 -15.95 15.89
C ALA A 14 13.13 -16.60 17.24
N PRO A 15 12.81 -15.97 18.39
CA PRO A 15 13.21 -16.50 19.70
C PRO A 15 12.53 -17.83 20.05
N ASP A 16 11.38 -18.12 19.44
CA ASP A 16 10.63 -19.37 19.58
C ASP A 16 11.04 -20.43 18.53
N GLY A 17 11.95 -20.10 17.60
CA GLY A 17 12.37 -20.97 16.52
C GLY A 17 11.31 -21.23 15.44
N ILE A 18 10.19 -20.49 15.46
CA ILE A 18 9.10 -20.62 14.47
C ILE A 18 9.25 -19.50 13.45
N PHE A 19 9.58 -19.85 12.21
CA PHE A 19 9.75 -18.88 11.13
C PHE A 19 8.41 -18.47 10.49
N GLU A 20 8.34 -17.25 9.97
CA GLU A 20 7.19 -16.68 9.27
C GLU A 20 7.34 -16.91 7.76
N ASP A 21 6.99 -18.10 7.30
CA ASP A 21 7.07 -18.42 5.87
C ASP A 21 5.85 -17.99 5.06
N ARG A 22 4.78 -17.53 5.73
CA ARG A 22 3.58 -17.02 5.05
C ARG A 22 3.88 -15.71 4.32
N PRO A 23 3.16 -15.40 3.24
CA PRO A 23 3.19 -14.07 2.63
C PRO A 23 2.92 -12.99 3.69
N THR A 24 3.61 -11.86 3.61
CA THR A 24 3.35 -10.68 4.44
C THR A 24 2.82 -9.55 3.58
N GLN A 25 2.41 -8.45 4.20
CA GLN A 25 1.99 -7.24 3.50
C GLN A 25 3.05 -6.68 2.53
N LYS A 26 4.35 -6.89 2.81
CA LYS A 26 5.43 -6.43 1.92
C LYS A 26 5.99 -7.56 1.05
N VAL A 27 6.22 -8.75 1.61
CA VAL A 27 6.90 -9.87 0.93
C VAL A 27 5.92 -11.01 0.66
N GLN A 28 5.60 -11.22 -0.62
CA GLN A 28 4.56 -12.18 -1.01
C GLN A 28 5.12 -13.50 -1.57
N LYS A 29 6.32 -13.49 -2.16
CA LYS A 29 6.87 -14.66 -2.88
C LYS A 29 8.33 -14.89 -2.55
N ARG A 30 8.60 -15.91 -1.73
CA ARG A 30 9.96 -16.36 -1.39
C ARG A 30 10.45 -17.54 -2.24
N ALA A 31 9.65 -17.99 -3.20
CA ALA A 31 10.03 -19.07 -4.10
C ALA A 31 10.97 -18.54 -5.21
N PHE A 32 12.25 -18.85 -5.08
CA PHE A 32 13.29 -18.56 -6.07
C PHE A 32 14.04 -19.85 -6.47
N PRO A 33 14.73 -19.86 -7.62
CA PRO A 33 15.61 -20.97 -7.99
C PRO A 33 16.72 -21.20 -6.95
N PRO A 34 17.24 -22.44 -6.80
CA PRO A 34 18.37 -22.72 -5.93
C PRO A 34 19.60 -21.85 -6.26
N VAL A 35 20.28 -21.37 -5.23
CA VAL A 35 21.46 -20.50 -5.34
C VAL A 35 22.73 -21.29 -5.07
N GLU A 36 23.70 -21.22 -5.98
CA GLU A 36 25.04 -21.76 -5.73
C GLU A 36 25.74 -20.98 -4.62
N HIS A 37 26.25 -21.70 -3.62
CA HIS A 37 26.90 -21.10 -2.46
C HIS A 37 27.90 -22.06 -1.82
N ARG A 38 28.74 -21.51 -0.94
CA ARG A 38 29.57 -22.26 -0.01
C ARG A 38 29.14 -21.93 1.40
N LEU A 39 29.14 -22.93 2.27
CA LEU A 39 28.74 -22.81 3.67
C LEU A 39 29.81 -23.47 4.53
N TRP A 40 30.29 -22.73 5.54
CA TRP A 40 31.19 -23.24 6.56
C TRP A 40 30.54 -23.03 7.92
N ARG A 41 30.66 -24.05 8.78
CA ARG A 41 30.37 -23.94 10.21
C ARG A 41 31.70 -23.87 10.93
N THR A 42 31.93 -22.79 11.65
CA THR A 42 33.15 -22.51 12.40
C THR A 42 32.83 -22.45 13.89
N GLU A 43 33.86 -22.31 14.73
CA GLU A 43 33.68 -22.07 16.17
C GLU A 43 32.99 -20.72 16.45
N ARG A 44 32.91 -19.82 15.47
CA ARG A 44 32.29 -18.49 15.56
C ARG A 44 30.90 -18.42 14.94
N GLY A 45 30.37 -19.55 14.45
CA GLY A 45 29.04 -19.63 13.83
C GLY A 45 29.09 -19.99 12.35
N ILE A 46 28.26 -19.34 11.54
CA ILE A 46 28.09 -19.60 10.11
C ILE A 46 28.85 -18.56 9.28
N GLU A 47 29.60 -19.07 8.30
CA GLU A 47 30.10 -18.28 7.18
C GLU A 47 29.46 -18.81 5.89
N LEU A 48 28.80 -17.93 5.14
CA LEU A 48 28.14 -18.26 3.87
C LEU A 48 28.65 -17.34 2.77
N SER A 49 28.96 -17.90 1.60
CA SER A 49 29.49 -17.13 0.47
C SER A 49 28.75 -17.45 -0.81
N THR A 50 28.38 -16.41 -1.55
CA THR A 50 27.91 -16.48 -2.94
C THR A 50 28.93 -15.78 -3.86
N ALA A 51 28.61 -15.68 -5.15
CA ALA A 51 29.41 -14.86 -6.07
C ALA A 51 29.41 -13.36 -5.71
N PHE A 52 28.43 -12.88 -4.93
CA PHE A 52 28.17 -11.44 -4.71
C PHE A 52 28.11 -11.01 -3.26
N MET A 53 28.18 -11.93 -2.29
CA MET A 53 28.27 -11.57 -0.88
C MET A 53 29.00 -12.62 -0.04
N ASN A 54 29.53 -12.19 1.10
CA ASN A 54 29.88 -13.07 2.22
C ASN A 54 29.04 -12.68 3.43
N VAL A 55 28.45 -13.66 4.12
CA VAL A 55 27.61 -13.49 5.29
C VAL A 55 28.28 -14.17 6.46
N PHE A 56 28.35 -13.48 7.59
CA PHE A 56 28.91 -13.99 8.83
C PHE A 56 27.87 -13.83 9.93
N TYR A 57 27.57 -14.92 10.63
CA TYR A 57 26.52 -14.96 11.63
C TYR A 57 26.88 -15.86 12.80
N ASP A 58 26.79 -15.36 14.03
CA ASP A 58 27.14 -16.09 15.26
C ASP A 58 26.05 -17.05 15.76
N GLU A 59 24.95 -17.19 15.01
CA GLU A 59 23.78 -18.01 15.37
C GLU A 59 22.99 -17.49 16.60
N GLY A 60 23.31 -16.29 17.10
CA GLY A 60 22.60 -15.61 18.19
C GLY A 60 21.61 -14.53 17.73
N PRO A 61 20.94 -13.82 18.66
CA PRO A 61 20.12 -12.66 18.30
C PRO A 61 20.90 -11.65 17.46
N PHE A 62 20.28 -11.06 16.44
CA PHE A 62 20.99 -10.12 15.56
C PHE A 62 21.58 -8.96 16.37
N SER A 63 22.88 -8.77 16.18
CA SER A 63 23.66 -7.76 16.87
C SER A 63 24.78 -7.27 15.95
N TYR A 64 25.31 -6.08 16.23
CA TYR A 64 26.37 -5.47 15.42
C TYR A 64 27.56 -6.41 15.19
N GLY A 65 28.03 -7.11 16.23
CA GLY A 65 29.15 -8.05 16.12
C GLY A 65 28.75 -9.47 15.74
N GLY A 66 27.47 -9.81 15.83
CA GLY A 66 26.94 -11.15 15.59
C GLY A 66 26.44 -11.37 14.17
N LEU A 67 26.11 -10.33 13.41
CA LEU A 67 25.67 -10.42 12.02
C LEU A 67 26.30 -9.30 11.19
N TRP A 68 27.08 -9.68 10.17
CA TRP A 68 27.57 -8.75 9.15
C TRP A 68 27.67 -9.40 7.78
N ILE A 69 27.58 -8.57 6.74
CA ILE A 69 27.57 -8.98 5.34
C ILE A 69 28.52 -8.10 4.55
N GLU A 70 29.44 -8.73 3.84
CA GLU A 70 30.32 -8.09 2.86
C GLU A 70 29.65 -8.16 1.49
N ASN A 71 29.32 -7.00 0.92
CA ASN A 71 28.90 -6.88 -0.46
C ASN A 71 30.11 -7.03 -1.38
N ARG A 72 30.01 -7.95 -2.34
CA ARG A 72 31.02 -8.26 -3.38
C ARG A 72 30.53 -7.95 -4.79
N SER A 73 29.34 -7.36 -4.93
CA SER A 73 28.88 -6.84 -6.22
C SER A 73 29.70 -5.65 -6.69
N GLU A 74 29.69 -5.44 -8.00
CA GLU A 74 30.35 -4.30 -8.63
C GLU A 74 29.79 -2.98 -8.06
N CYS A 75 30.63 -2.26 -7.33
CA CYS A 75 30.36 -0.95 -6.76
C CYS A 75 31.69 -0.19 -6.53
N ARG A 76 31.61 1.07 -6.08
CA ARG A 76 32.78 1.95 -5.86
C ARG A 76 33.05 2.26 -4.37
N GLY A 77 32.33 1.60 -3.47
CA GLY A 77 32.49 1.78 -2.03
C GLY A 77 33.84 1.23 -1.55
N ILE A 78 34.58 2.03 -0.77
CA ILE A 78 35.82 1.58 -0.12
C ILE A 78 35.49 0.68 1.10
N TYR A 79 34.29 0.86 1.68
CA TYR A 79 33.72 0.03 2.72
C TYR A 79 32.37 -0.53 2.24
N CYS A 80 32.35 -1.83 1.95
CA CYS A 80 31.15 -2.54 1.45
C CYS A 80 30.68 -3.60 2.45
N THR A 81 30.94 -3.37 3.75
CA THR A 81 30.52 -4.26 4.83
C THR A 81 29.41 -3.60 5.62
N TRP A 82 28.28 -4.29 5.74
CA TRP A 82 27.17 -3.90 6.58
C TRP A 82 27.15 -4.77 7.83
N HIS A 83 27.14 -4.15 9.00
CA HIS A 83 26.82 -4.81 10.26
C HIS A 83 25.35 -4.58 10.60
N TYR A 84 24.74 -5.52 11.32
CA TYR A 84 23.37 -5.32 11.78
C TYR A 84 23.23 -4.02 12.59
N GLY A 85 22.29 -3.17 12.15
CA GLY A 85 22.05 -1.85 12.73
C GLY A 85 22.83 -0.71 12.07
N ASP A 86 23.73 -0.97 11.12
CA ASP A 86 24.39 0.09 10.35
C ASP A 86 23.39 0.92 9.55
N ALA A 87 23.60 2.24 9.55
CA ALA A 87 22.84 3.17 8.72
C ALA A 87 23.15 2.97 7.22
N LEU A 88 22.11 3.07 6.39
CA LEU A 88 22.23 2.96 4.92
C LEU A 88 22.56 4.34 4.31
N THR A 89 23.81 4.78 4.42
CA THR A 89 24.21 6.17 4.10
C THR A 89 24.26 6.48 2.59
N GLU A 90 24.32 5.47 1.73
CA GLU A 90 24.37 5.64 0.28
C GLU A 90 23.06 5.24 -0.43
N ASN A 91 21.96 5.11 0.31
CA ASN A 91 20.66 4.72 -0.23
C ASN A 91 20.14 5.73 -1.27
N LEU A 92 19.53 5.23 -2.35
CA LEU A 92 18.98 6.05 -3.44
C LEU A 92 17.54 6.53 -3.20
N GLY A 93 16.94 6.18 -2.06
CA GLY A 93 15.55 6.47 -1.74
C GLY A 93 14.56 5.53 -2.42
N GLY A 94 13.38 5.44 -1.85
CA GLY A 94 12.22 4.72 -2.35
C GLY A 94 11.09 5.69 -2.66
N THR A 95 10.00 5.58 -1.92
CA THR A 95 8.80 6.42 -2.08
C THR A 95 8.60 7.31 -0.87
N ALA A 96 7.73 8.32 -1.02
CA ALA A 96 7.18 9.05 0.11
C ALA A 96 5.80 8.47 0.45
N ARG A 97 5.47 8.34 1.74
CA ARG A 97 4.18 7.83 2.20
C ARG A 97 3.02 8.77 1.86
N THR A 98 3.23 10.08 1.97
CA THR A 98 2.24 11.11 1.65
C THR A 98 2.94 12.34 1.06
N LEU A 99 2.21 13.11 0.25
CA LEU A 99 2.58 14.42 -0.24
C LEU A 99 1.68 15.52 0.34
N ASP A 100 0.85 15.19 1.34
CA ASP A 100 0.02 16.19 2.01
C ASP A 100 0.90 17.28 2.61
N GLU A 101 0.47 18.54 2.40
CA GLU A 101 1.19 19.73 2.85
C GLU A 101 2.62 19.88 2.26
N ALA A 102 2.99 19.08 1.24
CA ALA A 102 4.28 19.19 0.59
C ALA A 102 4.35 20.43 -0.31
N ASP A 103 5.36 21.28 -0.08
CA ASP A 103 5.75 22.37 -0.97
C ASP A 103 7.21 22.18 -1.40
N GLY A 104 7.39 21.69 -2.62
CA GLY A 104 8.72 21.41 -3.18
C GLY A 104 9.26 20.00 -2.86
N PRO A 105 10.60 19.83 -2.77
CA PRO A 105 11.23 18.53 -2.58
C PRO A 105 10.87 17.89 -1.23
N VAL A 106 10.50 16.60 -1.25
CA VAL A 106 10.22 15.81 -0.05
C VAL A 106 11.30 14.76 0.21
N PRO A 107 11.65 14.48 1.48
CA PRO A 107 12.49 13.33 1.82
C PRO A 107 11.82 12.01 1.40
N LEU A 108 12.61 11.10 0.82
CA LEU A 108 12.15 9.75 0.49
C LEU A 108 12.52 8.78 1.62
N GLU A 109 11.67 7.78 1.83
CA GLU A 109 12.00 6.65 2.69
C GLU A 109 13.14 5.82 2.06
N PRO A 110 13.90 5.01 2.84
CA PRO A 110 14.92 4.13 2.27
C PRO A 110 14.34 3.17 1.22
N GLY A 111 14.99 3.11 0.06
CA GLY A 111 14.69 2.17 -1.00
C GLY A 111 15.59 0.93 -0.99
N ILE A 112 15.50 0.13 -2.05
CA ILE A 112 16.28 -1.12 -2.23
C ILE A 112 17.56 -0.94 -3.06
N LEU A 113 17.94 0.30 -3.37
CA LEU A 113 19.09 0.62 -4.21
C LEU A 113 20.07 1.54 -3.47
N SER A 114 21.34 1.43 -3.82
CA SER A 114 22.44 2.15 -3.18
C SER A 114 23.47 2.62 -4.19
N ARG A 115 24.11 3.76 -3.92
CA ARG A 115 25.15 4.37 -4.76
C ARG A 115 26.50 3.69 -4.59
N LEU A 116 27.25 4.07 -3.55
CA LEU A 116 28.64 3.65 -3.41
C LEU A 116 28.77 2.32 -2.67
N GLN A 117 28.03 2.14 -1.57
CA GLN A 117 28.04 0.91 -0.77
C GLN A 117 27.52 -0.32 -1.55
N GLY A 118 26.61 -0.10 -2.50
CA GLY A 118 26.09 -1.15 -3.37
C GLY A 118 25.17 -2.15 -2.67
N TYR A 119 24.74 -1.86 -1.43
CA TYR A 119 23.79 -2.67 -0.69
C TYR A 119 22.68 -1.85 -0.04
N SER A 120 21.58 -2.53 0.29
CA SER A 120 20.49 -2.01 1.11
C SER A 120 19.83 -3.12 1.92
N VAL A 121 18.97 -2.76 2.87
CA VAL A 121 18.20 -3.69 3.69
C VAL A 121 16.73 -3.31 3.66
N LEU A 122 15.87 -4.30 3.41
CA LEU A 122 14.43 -4.18 3.61
C LEU A 122 14.06 -4.92 4.90
N ASP A 123 13.36 -4.22 5.81
CA ASP A 123 12.88 -4.77 7.08
C ASP A 123 11.38 -5.14 6.97
N ASP A 124 11.08 -6.42 7.10
CA ASP A 124 9.73 -7.00 7.07
C ASP A 124 9.23 -7.42 8.46
N SER A 125 10.00 -7.14 9.52
CA SER A 125 9.72 -7.61 10.89
C SER A 125 8.41 -7.12 11.48
N THR A 126 7.88 -6.00 10.98
CA THR A 126 6.64 -5.37 11.47
C THR A 126 5.43 -5.60 10.57
N SER A 127 5.60 -6.31 9.46
CA SER A 127 4.52 -6.56 8.51
C SER A 127 3.52 -7.58 9.05
N TYR A 128 2.24 -7.40 8.74
CA TYR A 128 1.24 -8.42 9.04
C TYR A 128 1.41 -9.58 8.07
N ALA A 129 1.27 -10.81 8.60
CA ALA A 129 1.21 -12.01 7.80
C ALA A 129 -0.17 -12.16 7.16
N LEU A 130 -0.22 -12.69 5.95
CA LEU A 130 -1.44 -13.02 5.23
C LEU A 130 -1.83 -14.47 5.51
N THR A 131 -3.08 -14.69 5.92
CA THR A 131 -3.65 -16.02 6.08
C THR A 131 -4.08 -16.59 4.72
N GLU A 132 -4.29 -17.90 4.64
CA GLU A 132 -4.71 -18.57 3.38
C GLU A 132 -6.01 -18.01 2.80
N ASP A 133 -6.90 -17.51 3.65
CA ASP A 133 -8.17 -16.89 3.25
C ASP A 133 -8.07 -15.37 3.02
N GLY A 134 -6.84 -14.83 2.96
CA GLY A 134 -6.55 -13.44 2.59
C GLY A 134 -6.74 -12.42 3.71
N TRP A 135 -6.80 -12.86 4.96
CA TRP A 135 -6.83 -11.97 6.12
C TRP A 135 -5.44 -11.63 6.63
N ILE A 136 -5.36 -10.75 7.62
CA ILE A 136 -4.11 -10.26 8.19
C ILE A 136 -3.96 -10.69 9.66
N GLU A 137 -2.76 -11.08 10.05
CA GLU A 137 -2.37 -11.37 11.42
C GLU A 137 -1.14 -10.54 11.82
N PRO A 138 -1.12 -9.98 13.04
CA PRO A 138 -0.02 -9.12 13.47
C PRO A 138 1.31 -9.90 13.57
N PRO A 139 2.45 -9.20 13.42
CA PRO A 139 3.75 -9.81 13.61
C PRO A 139 3.93 -10.33 15.04
N ARG A 140 4.75 -11.37 15.20
CA ARG A 140 5.06 -11.96 16.50
C ARG A 140 6.11 -11.10 17.25
N PRO A 141 5.95 -10.83 18.55
CA PRO A 141 6.92 -10.02 19.30
C PRO A 141 8.33 -10.60 19.28
N GLY A 142 9.33 -9.75 19.02
CA GLY A 142 10.74 -10.14 19.03
C GLY A 142 11.22 -10.91 17.80
N HIS A 143 10.34 -11.14 16.81
CA HIS A 143 10.72 -11.69 15.50
C HIS A 143 11.39 -10.59 14.66
N GLN A 144 12.43 -10.97 13.92
CA GLN A 144 13.15 -10.10 13.00
C GLN A 144 13.21 -10.79 11.63
N ASP A 145 12.82 -10.11 10.56
CA ASP A 145 12.86 -10.62 9.19
C ASP A 145 13.41 -9.55 8.24
N LEU A 146 14.67 -9.73 7.81
CA LEU A 146 15.42 -8.77 7.00
C LEU A 146 15.76 -9.36 5.64
N TYR A 147 15.76 -8.52 4.61
CA TYR A 147 16.22 -8.88 3.28
C TYR A 147 17.39 -7.99 2.92
N PHE A 148 18.56 -8.58 2.75
CA PHE A 148 19.78 -7.87 2.35
C PHE A 148 19.95 -7.94 0.83
N PHE A 149 20.02 -6.77 0.21
CA PHE A 149 20.16 -6.58 -1.23
C PHE A 149 21.61 -6.20 -1.52
N SER A 150 22.37 -7.10 -2.13
CA SER A 150 23.80 -6.95 -2.44
C SER A 150 24.00 -6.77 -3.96
N TYR A 151 23.35 -5.80 -4.59
CA TYR A 151 23.26 -5.71 -6.06
C TYR A 151 24.31 -4.80 -6.71
N GLY A 152 25.01 -3.96 -5.95
CA GLY A 152 25.92 -2.98 -6.52
C GLY A 152 25.20 -2.09 -7.55
N TYR A 153 25.75 -2.00 -8.75
CA TYR A 153 25.15 -1.26 -9.87
C TYR A 153 24.10 -2.02 -10.70
N ALA A 154 23.76 -3.26 -10.33
CA ALA A 154 22.76 -4.06 -11.03
C ALA A 154 21.31 -3.63 -10.70
N TYR A 155 21.01 -2.33 -10.79
CA TYR A 155 19.74 -1.75 -10.31
C TYR A 155 18.49 -2.35 -10.97
N ARG A 156 18.56 -2.64 -12.28
CA ARG A 156 17.43 -3.26 -12.99
C ARG A 156 17.14 -4.67 -12.50
N GLN A 157 18.18 -5.43 -12.17
CA GLN A 157 18.04 -6.77 -11.61
C GLN A 157 17.50 -6.69 -10.17
N ALA A 158 18.02 -5.77 -9.35
CA ALA A 158 17.52 -5.53 -8.00
C ALA A 158 16.01 -5.22 -7.99
N LEU A 159 15.55 -4.35 -8.90
CA LEU A 159 14.13 -4.04 -9.05
C LEU A 159 13.33 -5.25 -9.55
N ALA A 160 13.85 -6.02 -10.52
CA ALA A 160 13.18 -7.21 -11.01
C ALA A 160 12.98 -8.26 -9.91
N ASP A 161 14.02 -8.53 -9.11
CA ASP A 161 13.96 -9.47 -7.99
C ASP A 161 13.09 -8.94 -6.85
N PHE A 162 13.08 -7.63 -6.60
CA PHE A 162 12.15 -6.99 -5.67
C PHE A 162 10.69 -7.16 -6.11
N PHE A 163 10.35 -6.95 -7.38
CA PHE A 163 8.99 -7.18 -7.88
C PHE A 163 8.60 -8.65 -7.89
N HIS A 164 9.55 -9.58 -8.10
CA HIS A 164 9.28 -10.99 -7.89
C HIS A 164 8.95 -11.27 -6.42
N LEU A 165 9.75 -10.75 -5.49
CA LEU A 165 9.61 -10.92 -4.03
C LEU A 165 8.30 -10.33 -3.48
N CYS A 166 7.99 -9.08 -3.83
CA CYS A 166 6.88 -8.31 -3.26
C CYS A 166 5.58 -8.41 -4.08
N GLY A 167 5.66 -8.94 -5.30
CA GLY A 167 4.54 -9.03 -6.22
C GLY A 167 4.60 -7.94 -7.31
N PRO A 168 4.16 -8.26 -8.54
CA PRO A 168 4.18 -7.30 -9.64
C PRO A 168 3.13 -6.21 -9.45
N THR A 169 3.41 -5.01 -9.94
CA THR A 169 2.40 -3.97 -10.05
C THR A 169 1.37 -4.38 -11.13
N PRO A 170 0.06 -4.42 -10.81
CA PRO A 170 -0.96 -4.72 -11.80
C PRO A 170 -1.01 -3.65 -12.88
N LEU A 171 -1.38 -4.04 -14.10
CA LEU A 171 -1.55 -3.09 -15.19
C LEU A 171 -2.73 -2.17 -14.88
N LEU A 172 -2.48 -0.86 -14.93
CA LEU A 172 -3.54 0.13 -14.78
C LEU A 172 -4.50 0.08 -15.98
N PRO A 173 -5.81 0.27 -15.77
CA PRO A 173 -6.74 0.38 -16.89
C PRO A 173 -6.39 1.62 -17.73
N ARG A 174 -6.52 1.51 -19.06
CA ARG A 174 -6.05 2.54 -20.00
C ARG A 174 -6.57 3.95 -19.69
N TYR A 175 -7.81 4.08 -19.20
CA TYR A 175 -8.41 5.38 -18.88
C TYR A 175 -7.67 6.14 -17.77
N ALA A 176 -6.96 5.44 -16.89
CA ALA A 176 -6.24 6.06 -15.78
C ALA A 176 -5.03 6.88 -16.28
N LEU A 177 -4.53 6.59 -17.49
CA LEU A 177 -3.41 7.30 -18.13
C LEU A 177 -3.85 8.48 -19.00
N GLY A 178 -5.16 8.78 -19.07
CA GLY A 178 -5.69 9.97 -19.74
C GLY A 178 -5.73 11.19 -18.83
N ASN A 179 -6.40 12.27 -19.27
CA ASN A 179 -6.56 13.48 -18.45
C ASN A 179 -7.75 13.35 -17.48
N TRP A 180 -7.54 13.81 -16.26
CA TRP A 180 -8.53 13.79 -15.18
C TRP A 180 -8.97 15.22 -14.89
N TRP A 181 -10.26 15.43 -14.71
CA TRP A 181 -10.76 16.68 -14.14
C TRP A 181 -11.12 16.46 -12.67
N SER A 182 -10.39 17.13 -11.78
CA SER A 182 -10.64 17.14 -10.33
C SER A 182 -10.55 18.57 -9.78
N ARG A 183 -11.42 18.87 -8.82
CA ARG A 183 -11.44 20.11 -8.07
C ARG A 183 -12.25 19.91 -6.80
N PHE A 184 -11.72 20.34 -5.66
CA PHE A 184 -12.50 20.48 -4.44
C PHE A 184 -13.52 21.61 -4.60
N HIS A 185 -14.75 21.24 -4.96
CA HIS A 185 -15.86 22.15 -5.25
C HIS A 185 -17.19 21.40 -5.17
N ALA A 186 -18.18 22.04 -4.55
CA ALA A 186 -19.52 21.48 -4.35
C ALA A 186 -20.36 21.56 -5.63
N TYR A 187 -20.02 20.74 -6.62
CA TYR A 187 -20.72 20.69 -7.89
C TYR A 187 -22.17 20.20 -7.74
N THR A 188 -23.09 20.84 -8.45
CA THR A 188 -24.37 20.19 -8.80
C THR A 188 -24.20 19.30 -10.03
N ALA A 189 -25.08 18.31 -10.19
CA ALA A 189 -25.11 17.45 -11.37
C ALA A 189 -25.18 18.26 -12.69
N GLU A 190 -26.02 19.31 -12.72
CA GLU A 190 -26.17 20.19 -13.89
C GLU A 190 -24.89 20.99 -14.18
N GLU A 191 -24.28 21.58 -13.15
CA GLU A 191 -23.04 22.35 -13.28
C GLU A 191 -21.90 21.48 -13.83
N TYR A 192 -21.75 20.27 -13.30
CA TYR A 192 -20.69 19.35 -13.69
C TYR A 192 -20.88 18.85 -15.13
N LEU A 193 -22.09 18.44 -15.52
CA LEU A 193 -22.37 18.01 -16.90
C LEU A 193 -22.16 19.15 -17.89
N SER A 194 -22.59 20.37 -17.55
CA SER A 194 -22.35 21.57 -18.36
C SER A 194 -20.87 21.88 -18.52
N LEU A 195 -20.06 21.63 -17.48
CA LEU A 195 -18.60 21.75 -17.54
C LEU A 195 -17.99 20.69 -18.49
N MET A 196 -18.45 19.44 -18.43
CA MET A 196 -18.00 18.39 -19.35
C MET A 196 -18.33 18.74 -20.81
N ASP A 197 -19.52 19.28 -21.07
CA ASP A 197 -19.90 19.80 -22.40
C ASP A 197 -18.95 20.90 -22.89
N ARG A 198 -18.46 21.76 -22.00
CA ARG A 198 -17.49 22.81 -22.36
C ARG A 198 -16.12 22.24 -22.71
N PHE A 199 -15.64 21.23 -21.98
CA PHE A 199 -14.40 20.54 -22.34
C PHE A 199 -14.49 19.89 -23.72
N GLU A 200 -15.60 19.19 -23.97
CA GLU A 200 -15.90 18.56 -25.27
C GLU A 200 -15.94 19.59 -26.41
N LYS A 201 -16.70 20.69 -26.24
CA LYS A 201 -16.76 21.79 -27.23
C LYS A 201 -15.40 22.46 -27.47
N SER A 202 -14.54 22.48 -26.46
CA SER A 202 -13.19 23.08 -26.55
C SER A 202 -12.15 22.11 -27.13
N GLY A 203 -12.53 20.87 -27.46
CA GLY A 203 -11.61 19.85 -27.96
C GLY A 203 -10.58 19.39 -26.92
N ILE A 204 -10.89 19.51 -25.62
CA ILE A 204 -10.01 19.09 -24.52
C ILE A 204 -10.45 17.69 -24.09
N PRO A 205 -9.66 16.63 -24.37
CA PRO A 205 -10.05 15.27 -24.04
C PRO A 205 -9.86 15.00 -22.55
N LEU A 206 -10.86 14.39 -21.93
CA LEU A 206 -10.83 13.86 -20.57
C LEU A 206 -11.15 12.36 -20.61
N SER A 207 -10.62 11.61 -19.66
CA SER A 207 -10.93 10.19 -19.47
C SER A 207 -11.60 9.90 -18.13
N VAL A 208 -11.39 10.78 -17.14
CA VAL A 208 -11.93 10.60 -15.79
C VAL A 208 -12.61 11.88 -15.31
N ALA A 209 -13.84 11.71 -14.81
CA ALA A 209 -14.57 12.66 -14.01
C ALA A 209 -14.36 12.34 -12.52
N VAL A 210 -13.70 13.24 -11.80
CA VAL A 210 -13.55 13.15 -10.34
C VAL A 210 -14.61 14.02 -9.69
N ILE A 211 -15.41 13.43 -8.80
CA ILE A 211 -16.32 14.16 -7.93
C ILE A 211 -15.74 14.13 -6.51
N ASP A 212 -15.40 15.31 -6.03
CA ASP A 212 -14.82 15.50 -4.70
C ASP A 212 -15.89 15.39 -3.60
N MET A 213 -15.47 15.57 -2.34
CA MET A 213 -16.22 15.42 -1.07
C MET A 213 -17.75 15.57 -1.12
N ASN A 214 -18.26 16.64 -1.74
CA ASN A 214 -19.65 17.05 -1.60
C ASN A 214 -20.68 16.18 -2.36
N TRP A 215 -20.28 15.05 -2.94
CA TRP A 215 -21.24 14.14 -3.57
C TRP A 215 -22.17 13.47 -2.56
N HIS A 216 -21.73 13.30 -1.32
CA HIS A 216 -22.50 12.67 -0.25
C HIS A 216 -23.09 13.70 0.73
N ILE A 217 -24.10 13.28 1.49
CA ILE A 217 -24.61 14.04 2.63
C ILE A 217 -23.46 14.24 3.59
N SER A 218 -23.19 15.51 3.90
CA SER A 218 -22.23 15.90 4.92
C SER A 218 -22.98 16.58 6.05
N SER A 219 -22.71 16.17 7.29
CA SER A 219 -23.22 16.86 8.47
C SER A 219 -22.06 17.22 9.38
N ASP A 220 -21.80 18.51 9.53
CA ASP A 220 -20.89 19.01 10.55
C ASP A 220 -21.53 18.83 11.93
N GLY A 221 -20.81 18.22 12.87
CA GLY A 221 -21.26 18.03 14.25
C GLY A 221 -20.09 18.09 15.20
N SER A 222 -20.33 18.12 16.51
CA SER A 222 -19.26 18.25 17.50
C SER A 222 -18.22 17.12 17.43
N ASP A 223 -18.63 15.94 16.95
CA ASP A 223 -17.85 14.69 17.04
C ASP A 223 -17.39 14.14 15.67
N HIS A 224 -17.66 14.88 14.58
CA HIS A 224 -17.28 14.52 13.21
C HIS A 224 -17.23 15.76 12.30
N LYS A 225 -16.32 15.75 11.33
CA LYS A 225 -16.06 16.87 10.43
C LYS A 225 -16.91 16.82 9.15
N GLY A 226 -17.76 15.79 8.99
CA GLY A 226 -18.60 15.61 7.81
C GLY A 226 -17.85 15.11 6.57
N TRP A 227 -16.66 14.53 6.75
CA TRP A 227 -15.82 14.09 5.62
C TRP A 227 -16.20 12.70 5.13
N THR A 228 -16.71 11.86 6.02
CA THR A 228 -17.13 10.51 5.65
C THR A 228 -18.60 10.49 5.27
N GLY A 229 -18.91 9.95 4.09
CA GLY A 229 -20.28 9.56 3.79
C GLY A 229 -20.42 8.61 2.60
N TYR A 230 -21.58 7.96 2.52
CA TYR A 230 -21.90 6.93 1.52
C TYR A 230 -23.29 7.10 0.87
N THR A 231 -24.00 8.17 1.23
CA THR A 231 -25.34 8.50 0.73
C THR A 231 -25.26 9.77 -0.09
N TRP A 232 -25.65 9.72 -1.36
CA TRP A 232 -25.72 10.89 -2.23
C TRP A 232 -26.48 12.07 -1.62
N ASP A 233 -25.89 13.27 -1.69
CA ASP A 233 -26.63 14.51 -1.44
C ASP A 233 -27.58 14.78 -2.61
N LYS A 234 -28.87 14.57 -2.37
CA LYS A 234 -29.94 14.75 -3.37
C LYS A 234 -30.22 16.20 -3.72
N ALA A 235 -29.72 17.18 -2.96
CA ALA A 235 -29.82 18.58 -3.33
C ALA A 235 -28.84 18.92 -4.47
N LEU A 236 -27.64 18.33 -4.45
CA LEU A 236 -26.62 18.51 -5.49
C LEU A 236 -26.78 17.51 -6.64
N PHE A 237 -27.14 16.27 -6.32
CA PHE A 237 -27.32 15.15 -7.24
C PHE A 237 -28.71 14.52 -7.08
N PRO A 238 -29.79 15.15 -7.60
CA PRO A 238 -31.15 14.62 -7.45
C PRO A 238 -31.31 13.20 -8.04
N GLU A 239 -30.68 12.95 -9.18
CA GLU A 239 -30.74 11.68 -9.93
C GLU A 239 -29.32 11.13 -10.24
N PRO A 240 -28.60 10.58 -9.24
CA PRO A 240 -27.21 10.18 -9.39
C PRO A 240 -26.97 9.14 -10.48
N ALA A 241 -27.84 8.13 -10.58
CA ALA A 241 -27.73 7.12 -11.64
C ALA A 241 -27.85 7.73 -13.06
N ALA A 242 -28.69 8.74 -13.24
CA ALA A 242 -28.81 9.46 -14.51
C ALA A 242 -27.56 10.33 -14.77
N PHE A 243 -27.03 10.98 -13.73
CA PHE A 243 -25.80 11.75 -13.77
C PHE A 243 -24.59 10.89 -14.18
N LEU A 244 -24.37 9.76 -13.50
CA LEU A 244 -23.29 8.81 -13.81
C LEU A 244 -23.42 8.26 -15.24
N LYS A 245 -24.64 7.88 -15.64
CA LYS A 245 -24.92 7.42 -17.00
C LYS A 245 -24.57 8.48 -18.05
N ALA A 246 -24.86 9.76 -17.79
CA ALA A 246 -24.53 10.85 -18.71
C ALA A 246 -23.01 11.02 -18.85
N LEU A 247 -22.24 10.89 -17.77
CA LEU A 247 -20.77 10.89 -17.83
C LEU A 247 -20.22 9.70 -18.62
N HIS A 248 -20.78 8.50 -18.42
CA HIS A 248 -20.41 7.31 -19.18
C HIS A 248 -20.74 7.43 -20.67
N GLN A 249 -21.86 8.05 -21.03
CA GLN A 249 -22.21 8.33 -22.43
C GLN A 249 -21.21 9.27 -23.12
N LYS A 250 -20.50 10.09 -22.35
CA LYS A 250 -19.37 10.91 -22.81
C LYS A 250 -18.03 10.16 -22.84
N GLY A 251 -18.03 8.87 -22.51
CA GLY A 251 -16.82 8.04 -22.46
C GLY A 251 -15.93 8.26 -21.24
N LEU A 252 -16.42 8.97 -20.23
CA LEU A 252 -15.69 9.23 -18.99
C LEU A 252 -15.87 8.08 -18.00
N ARG A 253 -14.85 7.81 -17.20
CA ARG A 253 -14.95 6.99 -15.99
C ARG A 253 -15.13 7.90 -14.79
N VAL A 254 -15.88 7.45 -13.79
CA VAL A 254 -16.23 8.24 -12.62
C VAL A 254 -15.58 7.69 -11.38
N THR A 255 -14.98 8.57 -10.60
CA THR A 255 -14.54 8.29 -9.24
C THR A 255 -15.13 9.28 -8.27
N LEU A 256 -15.44 8.79 -7.08
CA LEU A 256 -15.87 9.58 -5.95
C LEU A 256 -14.74 9.62 -4.91
N ASN A 257 -14.51 10.79 -4.32
CA ASN A 257 -13.66 10.92 -3.14
C ASN A 257 -14.31 10.22 -1.94
N LEU A 258 -13.52 9.53 -1.13
CA LEU A 258 -13.94 8.83 0.08
C LEU A 258 -12.96 9.09 1.22
N HIS A 259 -13.48 9.43 2.39
CA HIS A 259 -12.73 9.41 3.65
C HIS A 259 -13.33 8.39 4.61
N PRO A 260 -12.75 7.20 4.81
CA PRO A 260 -13.36 6.16 5.64
C PRO A 260 -13.22 6.40 7.15
N ALA A 261 -12.36 7.34 7.57
CA ALA A 261 -11.90 7.49 8.95
C ALA A 261 -13.02 7.64 10.00
N GLU A 262 -14.13 8.30 9.66
CA GLU A 262 -15.24 8.51 10.61
C GLU A 262 -16.23 7.33 10.63
N GLY A 263 -16.02 6.27 9.85
CA GLY A 263 -16.84 5.06 9.88
C GLY A 263 -18.20 5.26 9.19
N ILE A 264 -19.29 4.77 9.79
CA ILE A 264 -20.65 4.83 9.20
C ILE A 264 -21.55 5.70 10.08
N GLN A 265 -22.10 6.76 9.50
CA GLN A 265 -22.92 7.73 10.22
C GLN A 265 -24.39 7.30 10.32
N PRO A 266 -25.12 7.72 11.37
CA PRO A 266 -26.55 7.40 11.54
C PRO A 266 -27.47 7.91 10.43
N HIS A 267 -27.06 8.97 9.71
CA HIS A 267 -27.84 9.55 8.62
C HIS A 267 -27.73 8.74 7.30
N GLU A 268 -26.79 7.79 7.21
CA GLU A 268 -26.61 6.98 6.02
C GLU A 268 -27.83 6.10 5.76
N ILE A 269 -28.26 5.99 4.50
CA ILE A 269 -29.40 5.13 4.12
C ILE A 269 -29.15 3.67 4.55
N ALA A 270 -27.91 3.20 4.43
CA ALA A 270 -27.52 1.84 4.78
C ALA A 270 -27.30 1.63 6.29
N TYR A 271 -27.32 2.68 7.13
CA TYR A 271 -26.96 2.58 8.54
C TYR A 271 -27.78 1.53 9.33
N PRO A 272 -29.11 1.43 9.21
CA PRO A 272 -29.87 0.42 9.95
C PRO A 272 -29.45 -1.01 9.60
N GLN A 273 -29.15 -1.27 8.32
CA GLN A 273 -28.70 -2.59 7.85
C GLN A 273 -27.26 -2.87 8.29
N ALA A 274 -26.38 -1.86 8.22
CA ALA A 274 -25.00 -1.93 8.69
C ALA A 274 -24.94 -2.21 10.20
N ALA A 275 -25.73 -1.49 11.00
CA ALA A 275 -25.82 -1.69 12.44
C ALA A 275 -26.29 -3.11 12.77
N ALA A 276 -27.36 -3.58 12.14
CA ALA A 276 -27.86 -4.95 12.34
C ALA A 276 -26.82 -6.02 11.97
N ALA A 277 -26.13 -5.86 10.84
CA ALA A 277 -25.09 -6.79 10.38
C ALA A 277 -23.86 -6.84 11.31
N LEU A 278 -23.62 -5.76 12.07
CA LEU A 278 -22.53 -5.67 13.05
C LEU A 278 -23.01 -5.90 14.49
N GLY A 279 -24.25 -6.35 14.69
CA GLY A 279 -24.80 -6.63 16.02
C GLY A 279 -24.98 -5.38 16.89
N ARG A 280 -25.19 -4.22 16.27
CA ARG A 280 -25.38 -2.91 16.93
C ARG A 280 -26.84 -2.48 16.88
N ASP A 281 -27.27 -1.77 17.92
CA ASP A 281 -28.62 -1.21 18.01
C ASP A 281 -28.72 0.11 17.25
N ALA A 282 -29.35 0.08 16.07
CA ALA A 282 -29.54 1.24 15.23
C ALA A 282 -30.32 2.37 15.93
N ALA A 283 -31.25 2.06 16.86
CA ALA A 283 -32.08 3.05 17.54
C ALA A 283 -31.27 3.99 18.45
N ARG A 284 -30.04 3.61 18.83
CA ARG A 284 -29.15 4.48 19.60
C ARG A 284 -28.58 5.65 18.79
N GLY A 285 -28.64 5.59 17.45
CA GLY A 285 -28.11 6.65 16.58
C GLY A 285 -26.63 6.93 16.81
N GLN A 286 -25.83 5.92 17.16
CA GLN A 286 -24.40 6.06 17.39
C GLN A 286 -23.62 5.69 16.13
N ARG A 287 -22.64 6.52 15.77
CA ARG A 287 -21.69 6.21 14.71
C ARG A 287 -21.08 4.82 14.88
N ILE A 288 -21.00 4.06 13.80
CA ILE A 288 -20.24 2.81 13.74
C ILE A 288 -18.80 3.19 13.41
N PRO A 289 -17.81 2.96 14.28
CA PRO A 289 -16.42 3.31 14.00
C PRO A 289 -15.86 2.57 12.78
N PHE A 290 -14.84 3.13 12.13
CA PHE A 290 -14.06 2.41 11.13
C PHE A 290 -13.25 1.30 11.81
N GLU A 291 -13.57 0.04 11.51
CA GLU A 291 -13.00 -1.13 12.18
C GLU A 291 -12.26 -2.04 11.17
N PRO A 292 -11.08 -1.65 10.67
CA PRO A 292 -10.36 -2.42 9.65
C PRO A 292 -9.89 -3.80 10.15
N GLY A 293 -9.80 -3.99 11.48
CA GLY A 293 -9.53 -5.30 12.11
C GLY A 293 -10.75 -6.21 12.23
N ASN A 294 -11.94 -5.78 11.79
CA ASN A 294 -13.18 -6.55 11.89
C ASN A 294 -13.62 -7.06 10.50
N ARG A 295 -13.59 -8.38 10.30
CA ARG A 295 -14.03 -9.01 9.03
C ARG A 295 -15.47 -8.69 8.65
N ALA A 296 -16.37 -8.60 9.63
CA ALA A 296 -17.76 -8.27 9.38
C ALA A 296 -17.92 -6.82 8.92
N PHE A 297 -17.07 -5.91 9.42
CA PHE A 297 -17.04 -4.52 8.99
C PHE A 297 -16.72 -4.42 7.50
N TRP A 298 -15.71 -5.12 6.99
CA TRP A 298 -15.39 -5.08 5.55
C TRP A 298 -16.51 -5.61 4.66
N ARG A 299 -17.25 -6.63 5.10
CA ARG A 299 -18.43 -7.10 4.36
C ARG A 299 -19.49 -6.01 4.29
N VAL A 300 -19.80 -5.35 5.40
CA VAL A 300 -20.72 -4.20 5.41
C VAL A 300 -20.20 -3.07 4.53
N TYR A 301 -18.93 -2.71 4.69
CA TYR A 301 -18.27 -1.62 3.97
C TYR A 301 -18.39 -1.82 2.46
N PHE A 302 -17.98 -2.98 1.94
CA PHE A 302 -18.06 -3.24 0.50
C PHE A 302 -19.49 -3.56 0.04
N ASP A 303 -20.22 -4.44 0.71
CA ASP A 303 -21.50 -4.95 0.19
C ASP A 303 -22.65 -3.96 0.32
N LEU A 304 -22.68 -3.19 1.41
CA LEU A 304 -23.77 -2.26 1.70
C LEU A 304 -23.44 -0.81 1.32
N LEU A 305 -22.16 -0.41 1.33
CA LEU A 305 -21.80 0.99 1.06
C LEU A 305 -21.24 1.19 -0.35
N HIS A 306 -20.35 0.31 -0.84
CA HIS A 306 -19.62 0.55 -2.10
C HIS A 306 -20.25 -0.14 -3.31
N ARG A 307 -20.51 -1.45 -3.23
CA ARG A 307 -21.07 -2.24 -4.35
C ARG A 307 -22.41 -1.70 -4.88
N PRO A 308 -23.31 -1.08 -4.08
CA PRO A 308 -24.48 -0.40 -4.64
C PRO A 308 -24.09 0.79 -5.53
N LEU A 309 -23.16 1.64 -5.09
CA LEU A 309 -22.68 2.80 -5.84
C LEU A 309 -21.90 2.39 -7.09
N GLU A 310 -21.12 1.31 -7.02
CA GLU A 310 -20.46 0.69 -8.19
C GLU A 310 -21.47 0.20 -9.22
N ARG A 311 -22.58 -0.42 -8.77
CA ARG A 311 -23.68 -0.83 -9.66
C ARG A 311 -24.44 0.35 -10.27
N GLU A 312 -24.47 1.50 -9.60
CA GLU A 312 -25.04 2.74 -10.15
C GLU A 312 -24.15 3.37 -11.24
N GLY A 313 -22.84 3.14 -11.18
CA GLY A 313 -21.90 3.59 -12.20
C GLY A 313 -20.60 4.22 -11.69
N VAL A 314 -20.27 4.11 -10.39
CA VAL A 314 -18.94 4.47 -9.89
C VAL A 314 -17.93 3.43 -10.38
N ASP A 315 -16.88 3.87 -11.09
CA ASP A 315 -15.93 2.96 -11.74
C ASP A 315 -14.76 2.57 -10.82
N PHE A 316 -14.35 3.48 -9.92
CA PHE A 316 -13.32 3.26 -8.91
C PHE A 316 -13.42 4.33 -7.82
N TRP A 317 -12.57 4.22 -6.81
CA TRP A 317 -12.64 5.05 -5.60
C TRP A 317 -11.36 5.85 -5.41
N TRP A 318 -11.51 7.13 -5.10
CA TRP A 318 -10.43 7.97 -4.60
C TRP A 318 -10.47 7.87 -3.09
N ILE A 319 -9.71 6.92 -2.55
CA ILE A 319 -9.58 6.73 -1.11
C ILE A 319 -8.59 7.76 -0.60
N ASP A 320 -9.12 8.70 0.16
CA ASP A 320 -8.40 9.74 0.87
C ASP A 320 -8.58 9.51 2.38
N TRP A 321 -7.65 10.06 3.16
CA TRP A 321 -7.45 9.94 4.61
C TRP A 321 -8.40 9.07 5.44
#